data_AF-A0A0N0S0A8-F1
#
_entry.id   AF-A0A0N0S0A8-F1
#
_cell.length_a   1.000
_cell.length_b   1.000
_cell.length_c   1.000
_cell.angle_alpha   90.00
_cell.angle_beta   90.00
_cell.angle_gamma   90.00
#
_symmetry.space_group_name_H-M   'P 1'
#
loop_
_entity.id
_entity.type
_entity.pdbx_description
1 polymer ?
#
loop_
_entity_poly.entity_id
_entity_poly.type
_entity_poly.pdbx_seq_one_letter_code
_entity_poly.pdbx_strand_id
1 'polypeptide(L)'
;MTISFPAVLDAPVSGRRVPLVVDHLDYSRRILLRGNPVPWADPTALSNFLNQAHGLLRPDVTLLDLGEFYRIAAGDPRLGEAMSARSRTGYALRALLADAATTRAVTTLAATVAGTTRLPLLLQIPSP
;
A
#
# COMPACT_ATOMS: atom_id res chain seq x y z
N MET A 1 14.05 -9.21 -6.03
CA MET A 1 13.70 -9.84 -7.32
C MET A 1 12.27 -9.43 -7.64
N THR A 2 12.02 -8.85 -8.81
CA THR A 2 10.67 -8.47 -9.23
C THR A 2 10.00 -9.66 -9.90
N ILE A 3 8.80 -10.01 -9.45
CA ILE A 3 7.97 -11.08 -10.02
C ILE A 3 6.78 -10.44 -10.75
N SER A 4 6.35 -11.03 -11.86
CA SER A 4 5.14 -10.56 -12.56
C SER A 4 3.89 -10.99 -11.79
N PHE A 5 2.83 -10.19 -11.85
CA PHE A 5 1.57 -10.54 -11.20
C PHE A 5 0.98 -11.87 -11.72
N PRO A 6 0.96 -12.16 -13.05
CA PRO A 6 0.54 -13.48 -13.54
C PRO A 6 1.31 -14.64 -12.93
N ALA A 7 2.64 -14.54 -12.75
CA ALA A 7 3.43 -15.61 -12.16
C ALA A 7 3.05 -15.89 -10.69
N VAL A 8 2.62 -14.87 -9.94
CA VAL A 8 2.09 -15.04 -8.58
C VAL A 8 0.74 -15.77 -8.62
N LEU A 9 -0.09 -15.50 -9.63
CA LEU A 9 -1.38 -16.16 -9.79
C LEU A 9 -1.25 -17.63 -10.20
N ASP A 10 -0.27 -17.94 -11.05
CA ASP A 10 0.00 -19.29 -11.55
C ASP A 10 0.63 -20.18 -10.48
N ALA A 11 1.45 -19.61 -9.59
CA ALA A 11 2.16 -20.33 -8.53
C ALA A 11 2.02 -19.62 -7.16
N PRO A 12 0.83 -19.65 -6.54
CA PRO A 12 0.61 -19.03 -5.25
C PRO A 12 1.47 -19.64 -4.15
N VAL A 13 1.97 -18.80 -3.25
CA VAL A 13 2.85 -19.21 -2.13
C VAL A 13 2.17 -20.24 -1.21
N SER A 14 0.84 -20.19 -1.08
CA SER A 14 0.07 -21.16 -0.30
C SER A 14 -0.09 -22.53 -0.94
N GLY A 15 0.24 -22.69 -2.24
CA GLY A 15 0.00 -23.91 -3.01
C GLY A 15 -1.48 -24.16 -3.34
N ARG A 16 -2.37 -23.18 -3.11
CA ARG A 16 -3.79 -23.28 -3.48
C ARG A 16 -3.95 -23.34 -5.00
N ARG A 17 -5.01 -24.01 -5.45
CA ARG A 17 -5.41 -23.99 -6.88
C ARG A 17 -5.83 -22.60 -7.35
N VAL A 18 -6.39 -21.79 -6.45
CA VAL A 18 -6.81 -20.42 -6.71
C VAL A 18 -6.10 -19.50 -5.72
N PRO A 19 -5.32 -18.51 -6.18
CA PRO A 19 -4.61 -17.57 -5.32
C PRO A 19 -5.58 -16.70 -4.53
N LEU A 20 -5.24 -16.42 -3.26
CA LEU A 20 -5.97 -15.47 -2.42
C LEU A 20 -5.26 -14.12 -2.41
N VAL A 21 -5.80 -13.18 -3.18
CA VAL A 21 -5.48 -11.75 -3.10
C VAL A 21 -6.66 -11.06 -2.43
N VAL A 22 -6.41 -10.35 -1.35
CA VAL A 22 -7.49 -9.75 -0.53
C VAL A 22 -7.13 -8.33 -0.12
N ASP A 23 -8.06 -7.41 -0.37
CA ASP A 23 -8.07 -6.11 0.29
C ASP A 23 -8.64 -6.29 1.69
N HIS A 24 -7.74 -6.28 2.67
CA HIS A 24 -8.07 -6.57 4.06
C HIS A 24 -7.88 -5.37 4.99
N LEU A 25 -7.51 -4.20 4.47
CA LEU A 25 -6.96 -3.13 5.31
C LEU A 25 -7.97 -2.69 6.38
N ASP A 26 -9.21 -2.40 5.99
CA ASP A 26 -10.24 -1.94 6.93
C ASP A 26 -10.68 -3.05 7.90
N TYR A 27 -10.80 -4.29 7.41
CA TYR A 27 -11.11 -5.43 8.27
C TYR A 27 -10.02 -5.64 9.34
N SER A 28 -8.77 -5.76 8.91
CA SER A 28 -7.63 -5.97 9.81
C SER A 28 -7.41 -4.79 10.74
N ARG A 29 -7.65 -3.56 10.30
CA ARG A 29 -7.64 -2.37 11.18
C ARG A 29 -8.67 -2.49 12.31
N ARG A 30 -9.91 -2.88 12.00
CA ARG A 30 -10.96 -3.06 13.02
C ARG A 30 -10.60 -4.15 14.02
N ILE A 31 -10.06 -5.27 13.55
CA ILE A 31 -9.77 -6.44 14.40
C ILE A 31 -8.46 -6.29 15.19
N LEU A 32 -7.36 -5.96 14.51
CA LEU A 32 -6.01 -5.96 15.08
C LEU A 32 -5.65 -4.63 15.73
N LEU A 33 -6.07 -3.51 15.13
CA LEU A 33 -5.82 -2.16 15.67
C LEU A 33 -6.99 -1.65 16.50
N ARG A 34 -8.07 -2.44 16.68
CA ARG A 34 -9.28 -2.04 17.41
C ARG A 34 -9.88 -0.73 16.89
N GLY A 35 -9.79 -0.51 15.58
CA GLY A 35 -10.26 0.71 14.93
C GLY A 35 -9.31 1.91 15.00
N ASN A 36 -8.15 1.79 15.67
CA ASN A 36 -7.12 2.83 15.62
C ASN A 36 -6.55 3.00 14.19
N PRO A 37 -5.94 4.16 13.89
CA PRO A 37 -5.34 4.41 12.57
C PRO A 37 -4.28 3.37 12.19
N VAL A 38 -4.21 3.06 10.90
CA VAL A 38 -3.12 2.27 10.33
C VAL A 38 -1.82 3.10 10.42
N PRO A 39 -0.69 2.53 10.87
CA PRO A 39 0.54 3.28 11.14
C PRO A 39 1.34 3.59 9.85
N TRP A 40 0.74 4.33 8.92
CA TRP A 40 1.34 4.66 7.62
C TRP A 40 2.68 5.43 7.71
N ALA A 41 2.91 6.14 8.81
CA ALA A 41 4.13 6.91 9.05
C ALA A 41 5.29 6.08 9.65
N ASP A 42 5.02 4.85 10.10
CA ASP A 42 6.01 3.96 10.68
C ASP A 42 6.07 2.66 9.86
N PRO A 43 7.03 2.52 8.93
CA PRO A 43 7.16 1.34 8.10
C PRO A 43 7.32 0.04 8.87
N THR A 44 7.98 0.06 10.03
CA THR A 44 8.17 -1.12 10.86
C THR A 44 6.86 -1.52 11.54
N ALA A 45 6.12 -0.56 12.10
CA ALA A 45 4.81 -0.82 12.68
C ALA A 45 3.80 -1.28 11.62
N LEU A 46 3.84 -0.70 10.42
CA LEU A 46 3.00 -1.14 9.30
C LEU A 46 3.30 -2.59 8.91
N SER A 47 4.58 -2.96 8.75
CA SER A 47 4.97 -4.33 8.46
C SER A 47 4.52 -5.33 9.53
N ASN A 48 4.62 -4.95 10.81
CA ASN A 48 4.15 -5.78 11.92
C ASN A 48 2.64 -5.99 11.85
N PHE A 49 1.88 -4.94 11.56
CA PHE A 49 0.43 -5.02 11.36
C PHE A 49 0.06 -5.92 10.17
N LEU A 50 0.72 -5.76 9.02
CA LEU A 50 0.48 -6.61 7.83
C LEU A 50 0.82 -8.07 8.12
N ASN A 51 1.93 -8.36 8.81
CA ASN A 51 2.29 -9.72 9.20
C ASN A 51 1.28 -10.36 10.15
N GLN A 52 0.70 -9.59 11.08
CA GLN A 52 -0.41 -10.08 11.92
C GLN A 52 -1.64 -10.41 11.07
N ALA A 53 -1.99 -9.55 10.10
CA ALA A 53 -3.08 -9.81 9.16
C ALA A 53 -2.81 -11.05 8.30
N HIS A 54 -1.58 -11.29 7.88
CA HIS A 54 -1.19 -12.51 7.16
C HIS A 54 -1.43 -13.78 7.99
N GLY A 55 -1.16 -13.73 9.30
CA GLY A 55 -1.44 -14.85 10.21
C GLY A 55 -2.93 -15.20 10.30
N LEU A 56 -3.80 -14.18 10.21
CA LEU A 56 -5.26 -14.32 10.26
C LEU A 56 -5.85 -14.79 8.94
N LEU A 57 -5.46 -14.15 7.83
CA LEU A 57 -6.12 -14.29 6.52
C LEU A 57 -5.39 -15.23 5.57
N ARG A 58 -4.11 -15.49 5.82
CA ARG A 58 -3.22 -16.34 5.00
C ARG A 58 -3.30 -16.02 3.49
N PRO A 59 -3.10 -14.74 3.10
CA PRO A 59 -3.12 -14.36 1.69
C PRO A 59 -1.88 -14.91 0.96
N ASP A 60 -1.92 -14.85 -0.36
CA ASP A 60 -0.81 -15.25 -1.24
C ASP A 60 0.13 -14.07 -1.59
N VAL A 61 -0.28 -12.84 -1.27
CA VAL A 61 0.49 -11.60 -1.46
C VAL A 61 0.34 -10.69 -0.26
N THR A 62 1.34 -9.84 -0.04
CA THR A 62 1.19 -8.63 0.76
C THR A 62 0.60 -7.56 -0.15
N LEU A 63 -0.68 -7.20 0.03
CA LEU A 63 -1.26 -6.06 -0.69
C LEU A 63 -1.00 -4.77 0.08
N LEU A 64 -0.32 -3.81 -0.56
CA LEU A 64 -0.12 -2.46 -0.04
C LEU A 64 -0.89 -1.48 -0.91
N ASP A 65 -2.09 -1.10 -0.45
CA ASP A 65 -2.91 -0.07 -1.09
C ASP A 65 -2.42 1.33 -0.72
N LEU A 66 -1.65 1.93 -1.62
CA LEU A 66 -1.12 3.28 -1.45
C LEU A 66 -2.18 4.36 -1.67
N GLY A 67 -3.40 4.02 -2.10
CA GLY A 67 -4.50 4.96 -2.22
C GLY A 67 -4.82 5.68 -0.91
N GLU A 68 -4.84 4.96 0.21
CA GLU A 68 -5.02 5.55 1.55
C GLU A 68 -3.85 6.46 1.92
N PHE A 69 -2.62 6.01 1.67
CA PHE A 69 -1.41 6.79 1.91
C PHE A 69 -1.46 8.13 1.17
N TYR A 70 -1.75 8.09 -0.14
CA TYR A 70 -1.85 9.31 -0.96
C TYR A 70 -2.99 10.22 -0.52
N ARG A 71 -4.10 9.66 -0.01
CA ARG A 71 -5.20 10.46 0.54
C ARG A 71 -4.79 11.20 1.81
N ILE A 72 -4.01 10.56 2.69
CA ILE A 72 -3.43 11.21 3.87
C ILE A 72 -2.42 12.29 3.45
N ALA A 73 -1.55 11.97 2.48
CA ALA A 73 -0.56 12.92 1.96
C ALA A 73 -1.21 14.16 1.32
N ALA A 74 -2.35 14.00 0.64
CA ALA A 74 -3.10 15.12 0.08
C ALA A 74 -3.63 16.13 1.12
N GLY A 75 -3.58 15.79 2.42
CA GLY A 75 -3.86 16.72 3.51
C GLY A 75 -2.72 17.69 3.84
N ASP A 76 -1.52 17.51 3.29
CA ASP A 76 -0.41 18.47 3.42
C ASP A 76 -0.76 19.77 2.65
N PRO A 77 -0.81 20.95 3.31
CA PRO A 77 -1.13 22.21 2.66
C PRO A 77 -0.26 22.51 1.42
N ARG A 78 1.02 22.17 1.46
CA ARG A 78 1.95 22.38 0.34
C ARG A 78 1.56 21.55 -0.89
N LEU A 79 1.12 20.32 -0.67
CA LEU A 79 0.60 19.46 -1.72
C LEU A 79 -0.75 19.97 -2.22
N GLY A 80 -1.62 20.45 -1.34
CA GLY A 80 -2.89 21.08 -1.71
C GLY A 80 -2.69 22.26 -2.67
N GLU A 81 -1.75 23.16 -2.37
CA GLU A 81 -1.39 24.28 -3.25
C GLU A 81 -0.91 23.78 -4.62
N ALA A 82 0.05 22.85 -4.66
CA ALA A 82 0.57 22.29 -5.91
C ALA A 82 -0.51 21.58 -6.74
N MET A 83 -1.40 20.83 -6.10
CA MET A 83 -2.51 20.12 -6.73
C MET A 83 -3.54 21.08 -7.32
N SER A 84 -3.75 22.23 -6.69
CA SER A 84 -4.73 23.25 -7.11
C SER A 84 -4.23 24.19 -8.22
N ALA A 85 -2.93 24.14 -8.56
CA ALA A 85 -2.32 25.07 -9.51
C ALA A 85 -2.92 25.03 -10.92
N ARG A 86 -3.60 23.93 -11.32
CA ARG A 86 -4.35 23.83 -12.57
C ARG A 86 -5.60 22.95 -12.39
N SER A 87 -6.69 23.32 -13.05
CA SER A 87 -7.99 22.63 -12.97
C SER A 87 -8.20 21.49 -13.98
N ARG A 88 -7.26 21.26 -14.90
CA ARG A 88 -7.40 20.19 -15.91
C ARG A 88 -7.44 18.80 -15.25
N THR A 89 -8.30 17.92 -15.76
CA THR A 89 -8.47 16.55 -15.26
C THR A 89 -7.12 15.83 -15.11
N GLY A 90 -6.96 15.11 -13.99
CA GLY A 90 -5.75 14.36 -13.66
C GLY A 90 -4.55 15.20 -13.22
N TYR A 91 -4.60 16.54 -13.29
CA TYR A 91 -3.48 17.38 -12.86
C TYR A 91 -3.16 17.24 -11.38
N ALA A 92 -4.18 17.30 -10.52
CA ALA A 92 -4.02 17.18 -9.07
C ALA A 92 -3.34 15.86 -8.70
N LEU A 93 -3.81 14.73 -9.24
CA LEU A 93 -3.20 13.43 -8.96
C LEU A 93 -1.76 13.35 -9.52
N ARG A 94 -1.50 13.88 -10.71
CA ARG A 94 -0.12 13.96 -11.23
C ARG A 94 0.79 14.80 -10.35
N ALA A 95 0.32 15.92 -9.82
CA ALA A 95 1.10 16.77 -8.92
C ALA A 95 1.42 16.05 -7.60
N LEU A 96 0.44 15.35 -7.02
CA LEU A 96 0.61 14.53 -5.83
C LEU A 96 1.62 13.39 -6.04
N LEU A 97 1.48 12.65 -7.15
CA LEU A 97 2.37 11.53 -7.47
C LEU A 97 3.78 11.98 -7.87
N ALA A 98 3.93 13.19 -8.41
CA ALA A 98 5.23 13.74 -8.80
C ALA A 98 6.01 14.38 -7.63
N ASP A 99 5.39 14.51 -6.45
CA ASP A 99 6.06 15.11 -5.30
C ASP A 99 7.20 14.23 -4.79
N ALA A 100 8.40 14.82 -4.71
CA ALA A 100 9.62 14.08 -4.37
C ALA A 100 9.62 13.58 -2.92
N ALA A 101 9.05 14.33 -1.98
CA ALA A 101 8.99 13.91 -0.58
C ALA A 101 8.03 12.72 -0.41
N THR A 102 6.85 12.81 -1.04
CA THR A 102 5.85 11.73 -1.08
C THR A 102 6.41 10.48 -1.74
N THR A 103 7.07 10.62 -2.89
CA THR A 103 7.70 9.50 -3.60
C THR A 103 8.77 8.81 -2.76
N ARG A 104 9.62 9.57 -2.05
CA ARG A 104 10.62 9.00 -1.14
C ARG A 104 9.95 8.24 0.01
N ALA A 105 8.94 8.82 0.64
CA ALA A 105 8.22 8.18 1.74
C ALA A 105 7.58 6.86 1.32
N VAL A 106 6.87 6.84 0.18
CA VAL A 106 6.26 5.62 -0.38
C VAL A 106 7.32 4.57 -0.73
N THR A 107 8.44 4.99 -1.32
CA THR A 107 9.52 4.07 -1.70
C THR A 107 10.15 3.43 -0.46
N THR A 108 10.42 4.21 0.58
CA THR A 108 10.92 3.70 1.86
C THR A 108 9.91 2.73 2.49
N LEU A 109 8.63 3.11 2.52
CA LEU A 109 7.55 2.27 3.04
C LEU A 109 7.47 0.93 2.32
N ALA A 110 7.37 0.95 0.99
CA ALA A 110 7.28 -0.24 0.16
C ALA A 110 8.53 -1.12 0.28
N ALA A 111 9.73 -0.53 0.32
CA ALA A 111 10.98 -1.26 0.49
C ALA A 111 11.05 -1.96 1.87
N THR A 112 10.65 -1.27 2.94
CA THR A 112 10.60 -1.88 4.28
C THR A 112 9.58 -3.02 4.33
N VAL A 113 8.37 -2.81 3.79
CA VAL A 113 7.33 -3.86 3.74
C VAL A 113 7.82 -5.07 2.92
N ALA A 114 8.42 -4.84 1.76
CA ALA A 114 9.00 -5.91 0.94
C ALA A 114 10.12 -6.68 1.65
N GLY A 115 10.95 -5.99 2.44
CA GLY A 115 12.06 -6.61 3.16
C GLY A 115 11.68 -7.33 4.46
N THR A 116 10.47 -7.10 4.98
CA THR A 116 10.04 -7.60 6.30
C THR A 116 8.84 -8.55 6.23
N THR A 117 8.07 -8.50 5.15
CA THR A 117 7.00 -9.47 4.89
C THR A 117 7.54 -10.65 4.07
N ARG A 118 7.00 -11.85 4.29
CA ARG A 118 7.46 -13.08 3.62
C ARG A 118 6.74 -13.38 2.30
N LEU A 119 5.70 -12.60 1.98
CA LEU A 119 4.90 -12.77 0.78
C LEU A 119 5.35 -11.77 -0.30
N PRO A 120 5.16 -12.09 -1.60
CA PRO A 120 5.35 -11.12 -2.67
C PRO A 120 4.55 -9.84 -2.41
N LEU A 121 5.19 -8.69 -2.56
CA LEU A 121 4.55 -7.38 -2.40
C LEU A 121 3.82 -7.00 -3.69
N LEU A 122 2.51 -6.75 -3.58
CA LEU A 122 1.67 -6.18 -4.61
C LEU A 122 1.34 -4.73 -4.23
N LEU A 123 1.68 -3.78 -5.09
CA LEU A 123 1.35 -2.37 -4.90
C LEU A 123 0.07 -2.02 -5.67
N GLN A 124 -0.87 -1.41 -4.99
CA GLN A 124 -2.01 -0.75 -5.62
C GLN A 124 -1.78 0.77 -5.53
N ILE A 125 -1.72 1.42 -6.69
CA ILE A 125 -1.39 2.85 -6.82
C ILE A 125 -2.52 3.52 -7.61
N PRO A 126 -3.00 4.71 -7.20
CA PRO A 126 -3.98 5.46 -7.98
C PRO A 126 -3.40 5.91 -9.33
N SER A 127 -4.20 5.81 -10.40
CA SER A 127 -3.82 6.25 -11.76
C SER A 127 -4.59 7.54 -12.15
N PRO A 128 -3.95 8.51 -12.83
CA PRO A 128 -4.61 9.67 -13.46
C PRO A 128 -5.57 9.32 -14.58
#